data_AF-A0A962ABI8-F1
#
_entry.id   AF-A0A962ABI8-F1
#
_cell.length_a   1.000
_cell.length_b   1.000
_cell.length_c   1.000
_cell.angle_alpha   90.00
_cell.angle_beta   90.00
_cell.angle_gamma   90.00
#
_symmetry.space_group_name_H-M   'P 1'
#
loop_
_entity.id
_entity.type
_entity.pdbx_description
1 polymer ?
#
loop_
_entity_poly.entity_id
_entity_poly.type
_entity_poly.pdbx_seq_one_letter_code
_entity_poly.pdbx_strand_id
1 'polypeptide(L)'
;MQADAIAFLDGDLQAFDLIWASPPCQAHTAMKTMHNAKAHIDLIQPTRERLQRAGVRYVIENVVGAPLIDPIVLCGTMFALGTDDAELRRHRLFEANFPIPTPTCRHGIRPATIGVYGGHIRNRKRRDGSHARGVADFPTAAGQAAMGIDWMTLTEMSEAIPPAYSEFIGLAARMAILLEKSK
;
A
#
# COMPACT_ATOMS: atom_id res chain seq x y z
N MET A 1 10.72 2.15 18.93
CA MET A 1 10.46 0.98 19.79
C MET A 1 10.10 -0.19 18.90
N GLN A 2 10.66 -1.38 19.13
CA GLN A 2 10.27 -2.59 18.41
C GLN A 2 9.52 -3.49 19.40
N ALA A 3 8.29 -3.87 19.06
CA ALA A 3 7.41 -4.70 19.89
C ALA A 3 6.48 -5.52 19.00
N ASP A 4 5.80 -6.51 19.57
CA ASP A 4 4.71 -7.18 18.88
C ASP A 4 3.56 -6.18 18.64
N ALA A 5 3.21 -5.97 17.37
CA ALA A 5 2.25 -4.95 16.98
C ALA A 5 0.83 -5.26 17.47
N ILE A 6 0.47 -6.54 17.60
CA ILE A 6 -0.85 -6.92 18.11
C ILE A 6 -0.93 -6.67 19.61
N ALA A 7 0.11 -7.03 20.37
CA ALA A 7 0.18 -6.74 21.80
C ALA A 7 0.18 -5.23 22.09
N PHE A 8 0.81 -4.41 21.23
CA PHE A 8 0.73 -2.95 21.35
C PHE A 8 -0.69 -2.43 21.23
N LEU A 9 -1.52 -3.04 20.36
CA LEU A 9 -2.92 -2.67 20.19
C LEU A 9 -3.83 -3.03 21.38
N ASP A 10 -3.31 -3.75 22.38
CA ASP A 10 -4.02 -4.00 23.64
C ASP A 10 -3.75 -2.90 24.70
N GLY A 11 -2.90 -1.91 24.40
CA GLY A 11 -2.61 -0.75 25.25
C GLY A 11 -3.60 0.42 25.11
N ASP A 12 -3.26 1.57 25.71
CA ASP A 12 -4.05 2.80 25.57
C ASP A 12 -3.83 3.44 24.19
N LEU A 13 -4.72 3.09 23.26
CA LEU A 13 -4.71 3.61 21.90
C LEU A 13 -5.31 5.01 21.78
N GLN A 14 -6.09 5.47 22.77
CA GLN A 14 -6.75 6.78 22.72
C GLN A 14 -5.78 7.94 22.89
N ALA A 15 -4.53 7.66 23.28
CA ALA A 15 -3.44 8.63 23.28
C ALA A 15 -3.05 9.12 21.87
N PHE A 16 -3.53 8.49 20.79
CA PHE A 16 -3.21 8.84 19.41
C PHE A 16 -4.43 9.39 18.65
N ASP A 17 -4.27 10.50 17.93
CA ASP A 17 -5.33 11.04 17.07
C ASP A 17 -5.59 10.19 15.81
N LEU A 18 -4.61 9.38 15.38
CA LEU A 18 -4.67 8.52 14.20
C LEU A 18 -3.76 7.30 14.39
N ILE A 19 -4.25 6.12 14.00
CA ILE A 19 -3.45 4.89 13.92
C ILE A 19 -3.42 4.38 12.49
N TRP A 20 -2.22 4.13 11.97
CA TRP A 20 -2.03 3.44 10.69
C TRP A 20 -1.52 2.03 10.94
N ALA A 21 -2.22 1.03 10.40
CA ALA A 21 -1.84 -0.37 10.50
C ALA A 21 -1.69 -1.01 9.10
N SER A 22 -0.62 -1.76 8.90
CA SER A 22 -0.39 -2.60 7.70
C SER A 22 -0.21 -4.05 8.13
N PRO A 23 -1.28 -4.74 8.57
CA PRO A 23 -1.18 -6.13 9.01
C PRO A 23 -0.65 -7.04 7.87
N PRO A 24 0.08 -8.13 8.20
CA PRO A 24 0.72 -9.00 7.21
C PRO A 24 -0.23 -9.44 6.09
N CYS A 25 0.18 -9.27 4.83
CA CYS A 25 -0.66 -9.46 3.66
C CYS A 25 -0.53 -10.85 3.00
N GLN A 26 0.35 -11.71 3.50
CA GLN A 26 0.77 -12.95 2.82
C GLN A 26 -0.41 -13.89 2.53
N ALA A 27 -1.41 -13.92 3.42
CA ALA A 27 -2.65 -14.68 3.25
C ALA A 27 -3.50 -14.24 2.03
N HIS A 28 -3.28 -13.00 1.57
CA HIS A 28 -4.14 -12.34 0.58
C HIS A 28 -3.44 -12.08 -0.77
N THR A 29 -2.18 -12.52 -0.92
CA THR A 29 -1.45 -12.41 -2.19
C THR A 29 -1.89 -13.47 -3.21
N ALA A 30 -1.64 -13.21 -4.50
CA ALA A 30 -1.90 -14.17 -5.58
C ALA A 30 -1.09 -15.49 -5.44
N MET A 31 -0.09 -15.54 -4.57
CA MET A 31 0.71 -16.74 -4.30
C MET A 31 0.02 -17.73 -3.35
N LYS A 32 -1.11 -17.36 -2.73
CA LYS A 32 -1.90 -18.25 -1.85
C LYS A 32 -2.47 -19.49 -2.57
N THR A 33 -2.56 -19.44 -3.89
CA THR A 33 -3.08 -20.54 -4.73
C THR A 33 -1.99 -21.50 -5.21
N MET A 34 -0.72 -21.26 -4.87
CA MET A 34 0.36 -22.20 -5.19
C MET A 34 0.25 -23.45 -4.33
N HIS A 35 0.56 -24.61 -4.92
CA HIS A 35 0.41 -25.93 -4.31
C HIS A 35 1.18 -26.11 -2.97
N ASN A 36 2.17 -25.25 -2.70
CA ASN A 36 3.00 -25.26 -1.48
C ASN A 36 2.74 -24.05 -0.56
N ALA A 37 1.59 -23.36 -0.68
CA ALA A 37 1.29 -22.20 0.14
C ALA A 37 1.17 -22.59 1.62
N LYS A 38 1.97 -21.94 2.48
CA LYS A 38 1.87 -22.11 3.93
C LYS A 38 0.62 -21.41 4.45
N ALA A 39 0.03 -21.93 5.53
CA ALA A 39 -1.01 -21.20 6.26
C ALA A 39 -0.43 -19.89 6.77
N HIS A 40 -0.97 -18.76 6.32
CA HIS A 40 -0.59 -17.43 6.75
C HIS A 40 -1.65 -16.89 7.70
N ILE A 41 -1.22 -16.33 8.84
CA ILE A 41 -2.12 -15.75 9.83
C ILE A 41 -2.76 -14.50 9.21
N ASP A 42 -4.09 -14.45 9.18
CA ASP A 42 -4.82 -13.25 8.79
C ASP A 42 -5.04 -12.36 10.02
N LEU A 43 -4.29 -11.27 10.09
CA LEU A 43 -4.37 -10.31 11.20
C LEU A 43 -5.23 -9.08 10.88
N ILE A 44 -5.89 -9.03 9.71
CA ILE A 44 -6.74 -7.89 9.34
C ILE A 44 -7.91 -7.74 10.31
N GLN A 45 -8.71 -8.80 10.48
CA GLN A 45 -9.88 -8.76 11.36
C GLN A 45 -9.50 -8.50 12.83
N PRO A 46 -8.51 -9.19 13.43
CA PRO A 46 -8.06 -8.88 14.79
C PRO A 46 -7.52 -7.45 14.98
N THR A 47 -6.89 -6.88 13.95
CA THR A 47 -6.40 -5.48 13.97
C THR A 47 -7.58 -4.52 13.95
N ARG A 48 -8.53 -4.72 13.04
CA ARG A 48 -9.74 -3.91 12.89
C ARG A 48 -10.55 -3.85 14.19
N GLU A 49 -10.82 -5.00 14.80
CA GLU A 49 -11.61 -5.07 16.04
C GLU A 49 -10.99 -4.27 17.19
N ARG A 50 -9.65 -4.24 17.29
CA ARG A 50 -8.94 -3.43 18.29
C ARG A 50 -9.07 -1.94 18.01
N LEU A 51 -8.86 -1.53 16.75
CA LEU A 51 -8.98 -0.14 16.32
C LEU A 51 -10.41 0.40 16.51
N GLN A 52 -11.42 -0.41 16.17
CA GLN A 52 -12.83 -0.06 16.37
C GLN A 52 -13.18 0.06 17.85
N ARG A 53 -12.72 -0.87 18.70
CA ARG A 53 -12.92 -0.78 20.16
C ARG A 53 -12.24 0.44 20.77
N ALA A 54 -11.07 0.83 20.26
CA ALA A 54 -10.37 2.03 20.72
C ALA A 54 -11.14 3.33 20.39
N GLY A 55 -11.94 3.32 19.31
CA GLY A 55 -12.71 4.48 18.88
C GLY A 55 -11.87 5.60 18.25
N VAL A 56 -10.63 5.30 17.87
CA VAL A 56 -9.71 6.25 17.24
C VAL A 56 -9.87 6.27 15.71
N ARG A 57 -9.41 7.34 15.06
CA ARG A 57 -9.27 7.31 13.60
C ARG A 57 -8.23 6.29 13.22
N TYR A 58 -8.51 5.54 12.17
CA TYR A 58 -7.57 4.54 11.71
C TYR A 58 -7.52 4.41 10.20
N VAL A 59 -6.40 3.86 9.74
CA VAL A 59 -6.19 3.38 8.38
C VAL A 59 -5.67 1.95 8.47
N ILE A 60 -6.26 1.03 7.71
CA ILE A 60 -5.72 -0.31 7.48
C ILE A 60 -5.31 -0.41 6.01
N GLU A 61 -4.02 -0.57 5.74
CA GLU A 61 -3.48 -0.76 4.41
C GLU A 61 -3.27 -2.25 4.10
N ASN A 62 -3.59 -2.65 2.87
CA ASN A 62 -3.27 -3.99 2.40
C ASN A 62 -3.25 -4.12 0.86
N VAL A 63 -2.92 -5.33 0.39
CA VAL A 63 -2.89 -5.66 -1.05
C VAL A 63 -4.30 -5.74 -1.65
N VAL A 64 -4.42 -5.54 -2.96
CA VAL A 64 -5.67 -5.79 -3.70
C VAL A 64 -6.13 -7.23 -3.51
N GLY A 65 -7.39 -7.41 -3.11
CA GLY A 65 -7.99 -8.73 -2.80
C GLY A 65 -8.03 -9.08 -1.31
N ALA A 66 -7.44 -8.25 -0.44
CA ALA A 66 -7.61 -8.37 1.00
C ALA A 66 -9.06 -8.03 1.43
N PRO A 67 -9.59 -8.68 2.49
CA PRO A 67 -10.95 -8.48 3.00
C PRO A 67 -11.07 -7.19 3.84
N LEU A 68 -10.81 -6.04 3.20
CA LEU A 68 -11.03 -4.72 3.77
C LEU A 68 -12.48 -4.27 3.60
N ILE A 69 -12.99 -3.47 4.54
CA ILE A 69 -14.35 -2.91 4.49
C ILE A 69 -14.31 -1.57 3.76
N ASP A 70 -15.10 -1.45 2.70
CA ASP A 70 -15.23 -0.25 1.85
C ASP A 70 -13.90 0.47 1.56
N PRO A 71 -12.84 -0.24 1.13
CA PRO A 71 -11.54 0.37 0.98
C PRO A 71 -11.49 1.28 -0.24
N ILE A 72 -10.74 2.36 -0.13
CA ILE A 72 -10.29 3.10 -1.30
C ILE A 72 -9.09 2.38 -1.94
N VAL A 73 -8.84 2.64 -3.22
CA VAL A 73 -7.65 2.15 -3.93
C VAL A 73 -6.78 3.33 -4.32
N LEU A 74 -5.50 3.31 -3.98
CA LEU A 74 -4.51 4.25 -4.53
C LEU A 74 -3.55 3.56 -5.50
N CYS A 75 -3.14 4.30 -6.54
CA CYS A 75 -2.21 3.87 -7.57
C CYS A 75 -1.19 4.98 -7.88
N GLY A 76 0.04 4.60 -8.27
CA GLY A 76 1.15 5.54 -8.41
C GLY A 76 0.88 6.58 -9.50
N THR A 77 0.14 6.18 -10.55
CA THR A 77 -0.27 7.06 -11.64
C THR A 77 -1.19 8.21 -11.22
N MET A 78 -1.93 8.05 -10.12
CA MET A 78 -2.74 9.13 -9.54
C MET A 78 -1.84 10.30 -9.09
N PHE A 79 -0.61 10.00 -8.72
CA PHE A 79 0.39 10.95 -8.22
C PHE A 79 1.55 11.18 -9.22
N ALA A 80 1.37 10.79 -10.48
CA ALA A 80 2.38 10.89 -11.55
C ALA A 80 3.72 10.19 -11.24
N LEU A 81 3.69 9.18 -10.36
CA LEU A 81 4.87 8.42 -9.95
C LEU A 81 5.39 7.51 -11.06
N GLY A 82 6.71 7.35 -11.11
CA GLY A 82 7.44 6.53 -12.09
C GLY A 82 8.74 7.21 -12.56
N THR A 83 9.34 6.69 -13.62
CA THR A 83 10.47 7.31 -14.35
C THR A 83 10.00 8.04 -15.60
N ASP A 84 10.88 8.71 -16.34
CA ASP A 84 10.55 9.44 -17.58
C ASP A 84 9.74 8.59 -18.57
N ASP A 85 10.08 7.30 -18.71
CA ASP A 85 9.51 6.37 -19.68
C ASP A 85 8.58 5.31 -19.08
N ALA A 86 8.48 5.22 -17.75
CA ALA A 86 7.69 4.20 -17.08
C ALA A 86 6.80 4.78 -15.98
N GLU A 87 5.52 4.38 -15.95
CA GLU A 87 4.60 4.77 -14.89
C GLU A 87 4.57 3.71 -13.78
N LEU A 88 4.54 4.14 -12.52
CA LEU A 88 4.42 3.25 -11.37
C LEU A 88 2.97 2.77 -11.23
N ARG A 89 2.76 1.45 -11.37
CA ARG A 89 1.46 0.83 -11.09
C ARG A 89 1.54 -0.05 -9.84
N ARG A 90 1.41 0.57 -8.66
CA ARG A 90 1.33 -0.10 -7.37
C ARG A 90 -0.04 0.16 -6.73
N HIS A 91 -0.99 -0.74 -6.95
CA HIS A 91 -2.31 -0.64 -6.35
C HIS A 91 -2.28 -1.14 -4.91
N ARG A 92 -2.79 -0.32 -3.98
CA ARG A 92 -2.99 -0.67 -2.57
C ARG A 92 -4.37 -0.23 -2.10
N LEU A 93 -4.94 -1.04 -1.20
CA LEU A 93 -6.23 -0.81 -0.58
C LEU A 93 -6.03 -0.12 0.77
N PHE A 94 -6.92 0.80 1.10
CA PHE A 94 -6.93 1.51 2.38
C PHE A 94 -8.36 1.55 2.91
N GLU A 95 -8.61 0.81 4.00
CA GLU A 95 -9.81 0.97 4.81
C GLU A 95 -9.56 2.10 5.82
N ALA A 96 -10.52 3.00 5.96
CA ALA A 96 -10.46 4.08 6.94
C ALA A 96 -11.85 4.39 7.48
N ASN A 97 -11.93 4.83 8.75
CA ASN A 97 -13.20 5.27 9.36
C ASN A 97 -13.45 6.78 9.20
N PHE A 98 -12.80 7.41 8.22
CA PHE A 98 -12.98 8.81 7.85
C PHE A 98 -12.92 8.95 6.32
N PRO A 99 -13.57 9.98 5.75
CA PRO A 99 -13.63 10.13 4.30
C PRO A 99 -12.25 10.44 3.70
N ILE A 100 -11.91 9.75 2.62
CA ILE A 100 -10.72 10.03 1.82
C ILE A 100 -11.17 10.24 0.36
N PRO A 101 -11.07 11.46 -0.19
CA PRO A 101 -11.43 11.72 -1.58
C PRO A 101 -10.48 10.94 -2.48
N THR A 102 -10.95 10.01 -3.30
CA THR A 102 -10.05 9.14 -4.08
C THR A 102 -9.91 9.64 -5.52
N PRO A 103 -8.69 9.95 -5.99
CA PRO A 103 -8.47 10.31 -7.39
C PRO A 103 -8.60 9.09 -8.32
N THR A 104 -8.78 9.33 -9.61
CA THR A 104 -8.88 8.26 -10.62
C THR A 104 -7.50 7.81 -11.11
N CYS A 105 -7.35 6.51 -11.37
CA CYS A 105 -6.13 5.98 -11.99
C CYS A 105 -5.92 6.58 -13.38
N ARG A 106 -4.67 6.91 -13.71
CA ARG A 106 -4.27 7.48 -15.01
C ARG A 106 -3.28 6.55 -15.71
N HIS A 107 -3.75 5.36 -16.08
CA HIS A 107 -2.90 4.37 -16.74
C HIS A 107 -2.68 4.71 -18.23
N GLY A 108 -1.50 4.37 -18.73
CA GLY A 108 -1.15 4.48 -20.16
C GLY A 108 -0.61 5.85 -20.55
N ILE A 109 -0.21 6.67 -19.59
CA ILE A 109 0.45 7.96 -19.86
C ILE A 109 1.89 7.74 -20.31
N ARG A 110 2.57 6.73 -19.74
CA ARG A 110 3.94 6.37 -20.11
C ARG A 110 3.99 5.01 -20.84
N PRO A 111 4.96 4.81 -21.75
CA PRO A 111 5.02 3.63 -22.61
C PRO A 111 5.40 2.33 -21.89
N ALA A 112 6.03 2.41 -20.71
CA ALA A 112 6.33 1.27 -19.88
C ALA A 112 5.62 1.32 -18.53
N THR A 113 5.57 0.19 -17.84
CA THR A 113 5.02 0.09 -16.49
C THR A 113 6.08 -0.50 -15.58
N ILE A 114 6.43 0.24 -14.54
CA ILE A 114 7.36 -0.21 -13.50
C ILE A 114 6.57 -0.79 -12.32
N GLY A 115 6.93 -2.00 -11.91
CA GLY A 115 6.33 -2.68 -10.77
C GLY A 115 7.39 -3.05 -9.74
N VAL A 116 7.21 -2.63 -8.49
CA VAL A 116 8.14 -2.89 -7.39
C VAL A 116 7.51 -3.88 -6.43
N TYR A 117 8.00 -5.13 -6.36
CA TYR A 117 7.49 -6.18 -5.47
C TYR A 117 8.38 -7.42 -5.48
N GLY A 118 8.33 -8.21 -4.40
CA GLY A 118 8.97 -9.53 -4.31
C GLY A 118 10.49 -9.50 -4.55
N GLY A 119 11.17 -8.40 -4.21
CA GLY A 119 12.60 -8.25 -4.44
C GLY A 119 12.97 -7.94 -5.90
N HIS A 120 12.04 -7.40 -6.70
CA HIS A 120 12.27 -7.10 -8.11
C HIS A 120 11.65 -5.76 -8.54
N ILE A 121 12.27 -5.12 -9.54
CA ILE A 121 11.73 -3.96 -10.26
C ILE A 121 11.28 -4.39 -11.66
N ARG A 122 10.09 -4.99 -11.73
CA ARG A 122 9.56 -5.63 -12.94
C ARG A 122 9.20 -4.62 -14.01
N ASN A 123 9.63 -4.88 -15.24
CA ASN A 123 9.11 -4.20 -16.41
C ASN A 123 7.87 -4.95 -16.93
N ARG A 124 6.69 -4.36 -16.75
CA ARG A 124 5.43 -4.97 -17.18
C ARG A 124 5.04 -4.65 -18.62
N LYS A 125 5.92 -3.99 -19.39
CA LYS A 125 5.71 -3.80 -20.84
C LYS A 125 5.65 -5.18 -21.52
N ARG A 126 4.54 -5.45 -22.20
CA ARG A 126 4.45 -6.59 -23.13
C ARG A 126 5.06 -6.14 -24.46
N ARG A 127 5.92 -6.96 -25.07
CA ARG A 127 6.31 -6.75 -26.48
C ARG A 127 5.09 -7.08 -27.37
N ASP A 128 4.97 -6.40 -28.50
CA ASP A 128 3.98 -6.76 -29.51
C ASP A 128 4.24 -8.19 -30.00
N GLY A 129 3.19 -9.02 -30.05
CA GLY A 129 3.27 -10.47 -30.24
C GLY A 129 3.21 -11.24 -28.91
N SER A 130 2.06 -11.85 -28.64
CA SER A 130 1.60 -12.38 -27.34
C SER A 130 2.39 -13.53 -26.69
N HIS A 131 3.60 -13.85 -27.16
CA HIS A 131 4.44 -14.94 -26.63
C HIS A 131 5.91 -14.56 -26.40
N ALA A 132 6.29 -13.28 -26.56
CA ALA A 132 7.64 -12.84 -26.26
C ALA A 132 7.91 -12.81 -24.74
N ARG A 133 9.07 -13.33 -24.31
CA ARG A 133 9.59 -13.19 -22.94
C ARG A 133 9.60 -11.69 -22.57
N GLY A 134 9.28 -11.38 -21.30
CA GLY A 134 9.18 -10.01 -20.79
C GLY A 134 10.40 -9.15 -21.12
N VAL A 135 10.20 -7.83 -21.22
CA VAL A 135 11.31 -6.87 -21.34
C VAL A 135 12.19 -6.98 -20.09
N ALA A 136 13.49 -6.68 -20.22
CA ALA A 136 14.40 -6.65 -19.08
C ALA A 136 13.83 -5.80 -17.93
N ASP A 137 13.99 -6.31 -16.71
CA ASP A 137 13.62 -5.61 -15.49
C ASP A 137 14.44 -4.32 -15.34
N PHE A 138 13.88 -3.34 -14.66
CA PHE A 138 14.56 -2.07 -14.41
C PHE A 138 15.63 -2.22 -13.31
N PRO A 139 16.65 -1.35 -13.26
CA PRO A 139 17.57 -1.30 -12.14
C PRO A 139 16.88 -0.84 -10.85
N THR A 140 17.43 -1.19 -9.68
CA THR A 140 16.92 -0.77 -8.36
C THR A 140 16.73 0.74 -8.26
N ALA A 141 17.67 1.52 -8.79
CA ALA A 141 17.61 2.99 -8.82
C ALA A 141 16.34 3.53 -9.52
N ALA A 142 15.86 2.86 -10.57
CA ALA A 142 14.60 3.25 -11.22
C ALA A 142 13.39 2.96 -10.31
N GLY A 143 13.43 1.88 -9.53
CA GLY A 143 12.43 1.59 -8.51
C GLY A 143 12.40 2.63 -7.40
N GLN A 144 13.58 3.02 -6.91
CA GLN A 144 13.74 4.07 -5.89
C GLN A 144 13.18 5.41 -6.37
N ALA A 145 13.56 5.82 -7.59
CA ALA A 145 13.04 7.03 -8.22
C ALA A 145 11.51 6.96 -8.43
N ALA A 146 11.01 5.83 -8.95
CA ALA A 146 9.59 5.64 -9.21
C ALA A 146 8.74 5.68 -7.92
N MET A 147 9.23 5.12 -6.81
CA MET A 147 8.53 5.11 -5.54
C MET A 147 8.76 6.37 -4.69
N GLY A 148 9.78 7.17 -5.00
CA GLY A 148 10.23 8.27 -4.15
C GLY A 148 10.84 7.78 -2.84
N ILE A 149 11.61 6.68 -2.89
CA ILE A 149 12.24 6.03 -1.73
C ILE A 149 13.68 5.68 -2.08
N ASP A 150 14.65 6.44 -1.58
CA ASP A 150 16.09 6.20 -1.81
C ASP A 150 16.81 5.62 -0.57
N TRP A 151 16.14 5.54 0.57
CA TRP A 151 16.72 5.10 1.85
C TRP A 151 16.48 3.62 2.20
N MET A 152 15.74 2.86 1.38
CA MET A 152 15.39 1.46 1.64
C MET A 152 16.15 0.49 0.74
N THR A 153 16.39 -0.72 1.26
CA THR A 153 16.79 -1.87 0.43
C THR A 153 15.65 -2.28 -0.52
N LEU A 154 15.99 -3.04 -1.57
CA LEU A 154 14.99 -3.55 -2.53
C LEU A 154 13.91 -4.42 -1.86
N THR A 155 14.29 -5.18 -0.84
CA THR A 155 13.36 -6.02 -0.06
C THR A 155 12.38 -5.16 0.73
N GLU A 156 12.87 -4.16 1.47
CA GLU A 156 12.02 -3.25 2.24
C GLU A 156 11.11 -2.44 1.31
N MET A 157 11.65 -1.88 0.23
CA MET A 157 10.88 -1.12 -0.76
C MET A 157 9.79 -1.96 -1.43
N SER A 158 10.01 -3.27 -1.62
CA SER A 158 9.01 -4.18 -2.19
C SER A 158 7.75 -4.30 -1.32
N GLU A 159 7.91 -4.16 -0.01
CA GLU A 159 6.82 -4.20 0.98
C GLU A 159 6.24 -2.80 1.26
N ALA A 160 6.99 -1.73 1.05
CA ALA A 160 6.58 -0.35 1.32
C ALA A 160 5.49 0.20 0.39
N ILE A 161 4.86 1.32 0.76
CA ILE A 161 4.05 2.14 -0.15
C ILE A 161 4.81 3.43 -0.50
N PRO A 162 4.53 4.07 -1.66
CA PRO A 162 5.11 5.38 -1.96
C PRO A 162 4.72 6.42 -0.89
N PRO A 163 5.65 7.29 -0.44
CA PRO A 163 5.35 8.33 0.55
C PRO A 163 4.19 9.25 0.16
N ALA A 164 3.98 9.48 -1.15
CA ALA A 164 2.86 10.24 -1.68
C ALA A 164 1.49 9.69 -1.23
N TYR A 165 1.37 8.37 -1.01
CA TYR A 165 0.13 7.77 -0.54
C TYR A 165 -0.13 8.12 0.92
N SER A 166 0.89 7.98 1.78
CA SER A 166 0.79 8.32 3.20
C SER A 166 0.58 9.82 3.41
N GLU A 167 1.20 10.68 2.60
CA GLU A 167 0.98 12.13 2.64
C GLU A 167 -0.47 12.46 2.29
N PHE A 168 -0.99 11.89 1.20
CA PHE A 168 -2.37 12.10 0.76
C PHE A 168 -3.40 11.71 1.83
N ILE A 169 -3.24 10.51 2.40
CA ILE A 169 -4.14 10.00 3.45
C ILE A 169 -3.95 10.78 4.75
N GLY A 170 -2.72 11.18 5.09
CA GLY A 170 -2.41 11.99 6.26
C GLY A 170 -3.08 13.37 6.20
N LEU A 171 -3.15 13.99 5.03
CA LEU A 171 -3.89 15.25 4.82
C LEU A 171 -5.40 15.06 5.05
N ALA A 172 -5.99 13.97 4.53
CA ALA A 172 -7.39 13.64 4.76
C ALA A 172 -7.68 13.39 6.26
N ALA A 173 -6.82 12.63 6.93
CA ALA A 173 -6.93 12.37 8.37
C ALA A 173 -6.85 13.66 9.19
N ARG A 174 -5.89 14.54 8.89
CA ARG A 174 -5.73 15.84 9.55
C ARG A 174 -7.00 16.69 9.42
N MET A 175 -7.59 16.77 8.22
CA MET A 175 -8.85 17.50 8.02
C MET A 175 -9.99 16.90 8.86
N ALA A 176 -10.12 15.58 8.86
CA ALA A 176 -11.14 14.90 9.65
C ALA A 176 -10.97 15.17 11.17
N ILE A 177 -9.74 15.18 11.68
CA ILE A 177 -9.44 15.45 13.11
C ILE A 177 -9.81 16.90 13.47
N LEU A 178 -9.43 17.86 12.64
CA LEU A 178 -9.70 19.29 12.90
C LEU A 178 -11.19 19.62 12.89
N LEU A 179 -11.97 18.97 12.02
CA LEU A 179 -13.43 19.16 11.95
C LEU A 179 -14.18 18.65 13.18
N GLU A 180 -13.64 17.67 13.91
CA GLU A 180 -14.24 17.20 15.17
C GLU A 180 -13.88 18.10 16.35
N LYS A 181 -12.61 18.55 16.44
CA LYS A 181 -12.18 19.46 17.52
C LYS A 181 -12.84 20.83 17.46
N SER A 182 -13.49 21.16 16.34
CA SER A 182 -14.18 22.43 16.12
C SER A 182 -15.69 22.37 16.42
N LYS A 183 -16.22 21.20 16.79
CA LYS A 183 -17.62 21.00 17.22
C LYS A 183 -17.71 21.05 18.74
#